data_AF-A0A3R7I9Q7-F1
#
_entry.id   AF-A0A3R7I9Q7-F1
#
_cell.length_a   1.000
_cell.length_b   1.000
_cell.length_c   1.000
_cell.angle_alpha   90.00
_cell.angle_beta   90.00
_cell.angle_gamma   90.00
#
_symmetry.space_group_name_H-M   'P 1'
#
loop_
_entity.id
_entity.type
_entity.pdbx_description
1 polymer ?
#
loop_
_entity_poly.entity_id
_entity_poly.type
_entity_poly.pdbx_seq_one_letter_code
_entity_poly.pdbx_strand_id
1 'polypeptide(L)'
;MSYMNIKLAALVFGLMAIGAQACESSQNLPGQNIDLYFEKNSAQVSADQVLKLANWAVDMRLLYPIQEVLSIGGLAEMSEKEPRNLVTQRAEIAKTMLMQFGLTQVPYDVRGRIDKPFGSVEPPEKVRRAEIELSPGCPNNCCDGQ
;
A
#
# COMPACT_ATOMS: atom_id res chain seq x y z
N MET A 1 -2.04 -55.07 56.97
CA MET A 1 -2.14 -53.80 57.73
C MET A 1 -0.86 -53.03 57.44
N SER A 2 -0.89 -52.04 56.53
CA SER A 2 -1.33 -50.65 56.77
C SER A 2 -0.11 -49.77 57.10
N TYR A 3 0.16 -48.60 56.52
CA TYR A 3 -0.42 -47.82 55.42
C TYR A 3 0.71 -46.96 54.82
N MET A 4 0.66 -46.74 53.52
CA MET A 4 1.56 -45.88 52.75
C MET A 4 1.14 -44.41 52.94
N ASN A 5 2.01 -43.57 53.49
CA ASN A 5 1.76 -42.13 53.66
C ASN A 5 2.16 -41.39 52.37
N ILE A 6 1.20 -41.22 51.46
CA ILE A 6 1.33 -40.35 50.29
C ILE A 6 1.06 -38.92 50.75
N LYS A 7 2.11 -38.09 50.83
CA LYS A 7 1.94 -36.65 50.98
C LYS A 7 1.53 -36.08 49.62
N LEU A 8 0.26 -35.68 49.49
CA LEU A 8 -0.23 -34.89 48.37
C LEU A 8 0.49 -33.53 48.38
N ALA A 9 1.39 -33.31 47.43
CA ALA A 9 1.90 -31.98 47.12
C ALA A 9 0.89 -31.33 46.15
N ALA A 10 0.09 -30.38 46.64
CA ALA A 10 -0.79 -29.59 45.81
C ALA A 10 0.04 -28.61 44.97
N LEU A 11 0.18 -28.91 43.69
CA LEU A 11 0.94 -28.10 42.74
C LEU A 11 -0.05 -27.12 42.09
N VAL A 12 -0.16 -25.92 42.67
CA VAL A 12 -0.97 -24.82 42.12
C VAL A 12 -0.17 -24.17 40.99
N PHE A 13 -0.40 -24.62 39.76
CA PHE A 13 0.02 -23.87 38.57
C PHE A 13 -0.95 -22.72 38.37
N GLY A 14 -0.57 -21.53 38.85
CA GLY A 14 -1.25 -20.29 38.49
C GLY A 14 -1.08 -20.03 36.99
N LEU A 15 -2.18 -20.04 36.23
CA LEU A 15 -2.18 -19.52 34.87
C LEU A 15 -1.90 -18.02 34.93
N MET A 16 -0.66 -17.63 34.64
CA MET A 16 -0.40 -16.27 34.16
C MET A 16 -1.00 -16.20 32.76
N ALA A 17 -2.25 -15.76 32.66
CA ALA A 17 -2.80 -15.29 31.42
C ALA A 17 -2.00 -14.04 31.04
N ILE A 18 -0.97 -14.22 30.21
CA ILE A 18 -0.37 -13.10 29.47
C ILE A 18 -1.52 -12.62 28.59
N GLY A 19 -2.16 -11.52 28.99
CA GLY A 19 -3.24 -10.94 28.21
C GLY A 19 -2.72 -10.67 26.81
N ALA A 20 -3.20 -11.42 25.83
CA ALA A 20 -3.10 -11.00 24.46
C ALA A 20 -3.86 -9.67 24.38
N GLN A 21 -3.13 -8.57 24.25
CA GLN A 21 -3.73 -7.30 23.89
C GLN A 21 -4.23 -7.49 22.46
N ALA A 22 -5.47 -7.95 22.32
CA ALA A 22 -6.19 -7.83 21.07
C ALA A 22 -6.40 -6.33 20.87
N CYS A 23 -5.96 -5.79 19.73
CA CYS A 23 -6.16 -4.37 19.43
C CYS A 23 -7.63 -4.02 19.68
N GLU A 24 -7.91 -2.87 20.29
CA GLU A 24 -9.28 -2.46 20.60
C GLU A 24 -10.14 -2.32 19.31
N SER A 25 -9.47 -2.16 18.16
CA SER A 25 -10.03 -2.32 16.81
C SER A 25 -8.91 -2.52 15.78
N SER A 26 -9.22 -3.03 14.58
CA SER A 26 -8.33 -2.97 13.41
C SER A 26 -8.21 -1.52 12.96
N GLN A 27 -7.30 -0.77 13.58
CA GLN A 27 -6.96 0.55 13.10
C GLN A 27 -5.93 0.38 11.99
N ASN A 28 -6.18 0.97 10.83
CA ASN A 28 -5.18 1.10 9.77
C ASN A 28 -4.75 2.56 9.77
N LEU A 29 -3.47 2.82 9.53
CA LEU A 29 -3.01 4.18 9.24
C LEU A 29 -3.63 4.67 7.93
N PRO A 30 -3.84 5.98 7.76
CA PRO A 30 -4.43 6.51 6.54
C PRO A 30 -3.54 6.20 5.33
N GLY A 31 -4.17 5.74 4.24
CA GLY A 31 -3.51 5.52 2.96
C GLY A 31 -2.88 6.81 2.41
N GLN A 32 -1.70 6.67 1.83
CA GLN A 32 -0.92 7.77 1.27
C GLN A 32 -0.96 7.69 -0.25
N ASN A 33 -1.30 8.79 -0.91
CA ASN A 33 -1.59 8.80 -2.34
C ASN A 33 -0.67 9.75 -3.10
N ILE A 34 -0.30 9.36 -4.31
CA ILE A 34 0.33 10.23 -5.30
C ILE A 34 -0.09 9.81 -6.71
N ASP A 35 -0.19 10.80 -7.60
CA ASP A 35 -0.41 10.58 -9.02
C ASP A 35 0.88 10.81 -9.82
N LEU A 36 1.15 9.89 -10.76
CA LEU A 36 2.17 10.08 -11.79
C LEU A 36 1.48 10.45 -13.12
N TYR A 37 1.70 11.66 -13.62
CA TYR A 37 1.00 12.16 -14.82
C TYR A 37 1.77 11.88 -16.11
N PHE A 38 1.02 11.69 -17.20
CA PHE A 38 1.55 11.38 -18.53
C PHE A 38 0.97 12.29 -19.61
N GLU A 39 1.75 12.49 -20.67
CA GLU A 39 1.26 13.13 -21.88
C GLU A 39 0.32 12.24 -22.70
N LYS A 40 -0.45 12.87 -23.59
CA LYS A 40 -1.43 12.17 -24.42
C LYS A 40 -0.73 11.16 -25.32
N ASN A 41 -1.29 9.96 -25.43
CA ASN A 41 -0.77 8.84 -26.21
C ASN A 41 0.63 8.36 -25.77
N SER A 42 1.04 8.68 -24.55
CA SER A 42 2.39 8.44 -24.05
C SER A 42 2.40 7.71 -22.72
N ALA A 43 3.41 6.85 -22.56
CA ALA A 43 3.82 6.28 -21.29
C ALA A 43 5.18 6.85 -20.83
N GLN A 44 5.69 7.88 -21.52
CA GLN A 44 6.93 8.54 -21.13
C GLN A 44 6.69 9.48 -19.95
N VAL A 45 7.57 9.42 -18.97
CA VAL A 45 7.51 10.22 -17.74
C VAL A 45 8.47 11.39 -17.87
N SER A 46 8.02 12.60 -17.55
CA SER A 46 8.89 13.78 -17.54
C SER A 46 9.82 13.79 -16.32
N ALA A 47 10.93 14.51 -16.40
CA ALA A 47 11.89 14.60 -15.30
C ALA A 47 11.25 15.13 -14.01
N ASP A 48 10.35 16.12 -14.11
CA ASP A 48 9.64 16.68 -12.96
C ASP A 48 8.74 15.65 -12.26
N GLN A 49 8.09 14.78 -13.05
CA GLN A 49 7.26 13.70 -12.53
C GLN A 49 8.11 12.62 -11.85
N VAL A 50 9.27 12.27 -12.43
CA VAL A 50 10.25 11.38 -11.80
C VAL A 50 10.72 11.93 -10.46
N LEU A 51 11.09 13.21 -10.40
CA LEU A 51 11.59 13.84 -9.17
C LEU A 51 10.51 13.88 -8.08
N LYS A 52 9.27 14.23 -8.42
CA LYS A 52 8.13 14.21 -7.49
C LYS A 52 7.91 12.82 -6.91
N LEU A 53 7.90 11.79 -7.77
CA LEU A 53 7.68 10.42 -7.34
C LEU A 53 8.82 9.90 -6.46
N ALA A 54 10.07 10.24 -6.80
CA ALA A 54 11.23 9.86 -6.00
C ALA A 54 11.19 10.47 -4.59
N ASN A 55 10.88 11.77 -4.48
CA ASN A 55 10.77 12.44 -3.19
C ASN A 55 9.65 11.82 -2.34
N TRP A 56 8.48 11.59 -2.93
CA TRP A 56 7.38 10.93 -2.23
C TRP A 56 7.77 9.52 -1.76
N ALA A 57 8.44 8.72 -2.60
CA ALA A 57 8.88 7.38 -2.20
C ALA A 57 9.89 7.40 -1.04
N VAL A 58 10.76 8.41 -0.98
CA VAL A 58 11.66 8.63 0.18
C VAL A 58 10.86 8.97 1.42
N ASP A 59 9.93 9.94 1.33
CA ASP A 59 9.08 10.33 2.46
C ASP A 59 8.29 9.15 3.01
N MET A 60 7.72 8.33 2.13
CA MET A 60 6.98 7.13 2.51
C MET A 60 7.83 6.13 3.27
N ARG A 61 9.08 5.92 2.86
CA ARG A 61 10.01 5.02 3.54
C ARG A 61 10.46 5.55 4.90
N LEU A 62 10.52 6.86 5.07
CA LEU A 62 10.93 7.50 6.32
C LEU A 62 9.79 7.58 7.33
N LEU A 63 8.60 7.99 6.87
CA LEU A 63 7.42 8.19 7.72
C LEU A 63 6.69 6.88 8.01
N TYR A 64 6.71 5.93 7.07
CA TYR A 64 5.97 4.68 7.14
C TYR A 64 6.89 3.48 6.87
N PRO A 65 7.75 3.10 7.84
CA PRO A 65 8.69 1.99 7.67
C PRO A 65 8.01 0.61 7.62
N ILE A 66 6.78 0.49 8.13
CA ILE A 66 5.94 -0.70 8.01
C ILE A 66 4.89 -0.41 6.94
N GLN A 67 4.85 -1.23 5.90
CA GLN A 67 4.04 -1.00 4.69
C GLN A 67 3.30 -2.29 4.36
N GLU A 68 1.98 -2.22 4.21
CA GLU A 68 1.15 -3.41 3.99
C GLU A 68 0.99 -3.72 2.50
N VAL A 69 0.66 -2.71 1.71
CA VAL A 69 0.42 -2.86 0.27
C VAL A 69 0.75 -1.56 -0.47
N LEU A 70 1.22 -1.72 -1.71
CA LEU A 70 1.37 -0.66 -2.69
C LEU A 70 0.44 -0.95 -3.87
N SER A 71 -0.64 -0.19 -4.01
CA SER A 71 -1.60 -0.30 -5.09
C SER A 71 -1.26 0.68 -6.20
N ILE A 72 -1.24 0.21 -7.45
CA ILE A 72 -0.84 0.99 -8.62
C ILE A 72 -1.88 0.80 -9.73
N GLY A 73 -2.59 1.86 -10.07
CA GLY A 73 -3.64 1.88 -11.09
C GLY A 73 -3.27 2.75 -12.29
N GLY A 74 -3.13 2.19 -13.49
CA GLY A 74 -2.92 2.97 -14.70
C GLY A 74 -4.24 3.44 -15.33
N LEU A 75 -4.30 4.72 -15.70
CA LEU A 75 -5.45 5.39 -16.30
C LEU A 75 -5.08 5.93 -17.69
N ALA A 76 -6.04 5.84 -18.61
CA ALA A 76 -5.94 6.41 -19.95
C ALA A 76 -7.29 6.95 -20.40
N GLU A 77 -7.26 8.02 -21.19
CA GLU A 77 -8.48 8.51 -21.84
C GLU A 77 -8.90 7.52 -22.93
N MET A 78 -10.21 7.32 -23.08
CA MET A 78 -10.75 6.52 -24.18
C MET A 78 -10.34 7.05 -25.57
N SER A 79 -10.03 8.35 -25.69
CA SER A 79 -9.61 8.98 -26.95
C SER A 79 -8.13 8.77 -27.30
N GLU A 80 -7.34 8.17 -26.41
CA GLU A 80 -5.93 7.89 -26.68
C GLU A 80 -5.78 6.74 -27.67
N LYS A 81 -4.64 6.72 -28.35
CA LYS A 81 -4.24 5.62 -29.22
C LYS A 81 -3.90 4.41 -28.35
N GLU A 82 -4.54 3.27 -28.62
CA GLU A 82 -4.32 2.02 -27.88
C GLU A 82 -4.47 2.20 -26.34
N PRO A 83 -5.62 2.70 -25.85
CA PRO A 83 -5.75 3.11 -24.45
C PRO A 83 -5.60 1.92 -23.48
N ARG A 84 -5.96 0.70 -23.92
CA ARG A 84 -5.71 -0.54 -23.16
C ARG A 84 -4.22 -0.82 -22.95
N ASN A 85 -3.38 -0.51 -23.94
CA ASN A 85 -1.94 -0.70 -23.80
C ASN A 85 -1.35 0.39 -22.89
N LEU A 86 -1.85 1.63 -23.00
CA LEU A 86 -1.38 2.74 -22.18
C LEU A 86 -1.67 2.54 -20.69
N VAL A 87 -2.85 2.05 -20.30
CA VAL A 87 -3.15 1.80 -18.87
C VAL A 87 -2.15 0.82 -18.26
N THR A 88 -1.82 -0.27 -18.97
CA THR A 88 -0.85 -1.26 -18.48
C THR A 88 0.56 -0.68 -18.44
N GLN A 89 0.99 0.01 -19.50
CA GLN A 89 2.34 0.58 -19.57
C GLN A 89 2.58 1.62 -18.47
N ARG A 90 1.61 2.50 -18.23
CA ARG A 90 1.71 3.53 -17.19
C ARG A 90 1.84 2.93 -15.79
N ALA A 91 1.03 1.91 -15.49
CA ALA A 91 1.09 1.22 -14.21
C ALA A 91 2.43 0.48 -14.01
N GLU A 92 2.93 -0.23 -15.02
CA GLU A 92 4.20 -0.96 -14.95
C GLU A 92 5.42 -0.04 -14.86
N ILE A 93 5.40 1.11 -15.54
CA ILE A 93 6.46 2.12 -15.42
C ILE A 93 6.48 2.71 -14.01
N ALA A 94 5.32 3.08 -13.47
CA ALA A 94 5.21 3.57 -12.10
C ALA A 94 5.74 2.54 -11.09
N LYS A 95 5.35 1.28 -11.22
CA LYS A 95 5.88 0.17 -10.40
C LYS A 95 7.40 0.06 -10.49
N THR A 96 7.94 0.05 -11.71
CA THR A 96 9.37 -0.08 -11.93
C THR A 96 10.15 1.05 -11.27
N MET A 97 9.66 2.30 -11.38
CA MET A 97 10.26 3.46 -10.73
C MET A 97 10.20 3.35 -9.20
N LEU A 98 9.05 3.00 -8.63
CA LEU A 98 8.88 2.82 -7.18
C LEU A 98 9.82 1.75 -6.61
N MET A 99 10.00 0.65 -7.33
CA MET A 99 10.99 -0.38 -6.99
C MET A 99 12.43 0.17 -7.05
N GLN A 100 12.78 0.95 -8.07
CA GLN A 100 14.09 1.61 -8.16
C GLN A 100 14.31 2.61 -7.03
N PHE A 101 13.26 3.26 -6.53
CA PHE A 101 13.30 4.17 -5.38
C PHE A 101 13.28 3.45 -4.02
N GLY A 102 13.26 2.11 -4.02
CA GLY A 102 13.45 1.28 -2.84
C GLY A 102 12.16 0.79 -2.17
N LEU A 103 10.99 1.02 -2.76
CA LEU A 103 9.72 0.39 -2.34
C LEU A 103 9.62 -1.02 -2.92
N THR A 104 10.52 -1.92 -2.49
CA THR A 104 10.71 -3.26 -3.09
C THR A 104 10.17 -4.42 -2.26
N GLN A 105 9.93 -4.19 -0.96
CA GLN A 105 9.59 -5.25 0.00
C GLN A 105 8.11 -5.30 0.35
N VAL A 106 7.28 -4.57 -0.39
CA VAL A 106 5.84 -4.47 -0.15
C VAL A 106 5.10 -5.28 -1.22
N PRO A 107 4.07 -6.06 -0.85
CA PRO A 107 3.13 -6.60 -1.81
C PRO A 107 2.60 -5.50 -2.75
N TYR A 108 2.55 -5.80 -4.05
CA TYR A 108 2.03 -4.88 -5.06
C TYR A 108 0.73 -5.39 -5.67
N ASP A 109 -0.17 -4.48 -5.98
CA ASP A 109 -1.34 -4.74 -6.81
C ASP A 109 -1.35 -3.76 -7.99
N VAL A 110 -1.38 -4.30 -9.21
CA VAL A 110 -1.29 -3.51 -10.44
C VAL A 110 -2.58 -3.68 -11.23
N ARG A 111 -3.26 -2.56 -11.50
CA ARG A 111 -4.54 -2.54 -12.21
C ARG A 111 -4.53 -1.50 -13.32
N GLY A 112 -5.36 -1.69 -14.34
CA GLY A 112 -5.56 -0.71 -15.42
C GLY A 112 -7.04 -0.38 -15.59
N ARG A 113 -7.38 0.90 -15.73
CA ARG A 113 -8.76 1.36 -15.98
C ARG A 113 -8.78 2.39 -17.12
N ILE A 114 -9.73 2.23 -18.04
CA ILE A 114 -9.98 3.24 -19.07
C ILE A 114 -11.09 4.15 -18.56
N ASP A 115 -10.80 5.43 -18.44
CA ASP A 115 -11.78 6.39 -17.95
C ASP A 115 -12.77 6.77 -19.05
N LYS A 116 -14.05 6.75 -18.68
CA LYS A 116 -15.15 7.30 -19.47
C LYS A 116 -15.51 8.65 -18.86
N PRO A 117 -15.38 9.76 -19.60
CA PRO A 117 -15.86 11.04 -19.09
C PRO A 117 -17.39 10.97 -18.95
N PHE A 118 -17.89 10.97 -17.72
CA PHE A 118 -19.32 11.10 -17.46
C PHE A 118 -19.70 12.58 -17.49
N GLY A 119 -20.29 13.03 -18.60
CA GLY A 119 -21.01 14.30 -18.72
C GLY A 119 -20.20 15.60 -18.64
N SER A 120 -18.97 15.55 -18.12
CA SER A 120 -18.04 16.68 -18.09
C SER A 120 -16.70 16.23 -18.67
N VAL A 121 -16.09 17.09 -19.50
CA VAL A 121 -14.71 16.91 -19.95
C VAL A 121 -13.85 17.05 -18.72
N GLU A 122 -13.44 15.94 -18.12
CA GLU A 122 -12.43 15.99 -17.06
C GLU A 122 -11.16 16.61 -17.65
N PRO A 123 -10.45 17.49 -16.91
CA PRO A 123 -9.18 18.00 -17.36
C PRO A 123 -8.27 16.85 -17.77
N PRO A 124 -7.49 16.95 -18.86
CA PRO A 124 -6.62 15.87 -19.34
C PRO A 124 -5.67 15.31 -18.26
N GLU A 125 -5.38 16.10 -17.24
CA GLU A 125 -4.58 15.74 -16.06
C GLU A 125 -5.30 14.72 -15.17
N LYS A 126 -6.65 14.71 -15.12
CA LYS A 126 -7.43 13.77 -14.30
C LYS A 126 -7.58 12.37 -14.88
N VAL A 127 -7.14 12.12 -16.11
CA VAL A 127 -7.46 10.89 -16.85
C VAL A 127 -6.25 10.23 -17.52
N ARG A 128 -5.07 10.87 -17.42
CA ARG A 128 -3.78 10.37 -17.97
C ARG A 128 -2.75 10.24 -16.85
N ARG A 129 -2.95 9.26 -15.98
CA ARG A 129 -2.11 9.07 -14.79
C ARG A 129 -1.87 7.61 -14.44
N ALA A 130 -0.90 7.36 -13.57
CA ALA A 130 -0.90 6.21 -12.70
C ALA A 130 -1.26 6.70 -11.29
N GLU A 131 -2.34 6.16 -10.72
CA GLU A 131 -2.73 6.32 -9.32
C GLU A 131 -1.89 5.39 -8.46
N ILE A 132 -1.27 5.91 -7.42
CA ILE A 132 -0.42 5.14 -6.52
C ILE A 132 -0.92 5.37 -5.09
N GLU A 133 -1.24 4.29 -4.41
CA GLU A 133 -1.65 4.29 -3.00
C GLU A 133 -0.74 3.35 -2.20
N LEU A 134 -0.08 3.88 -1.17
CA LEU A 134 0.59 3.09 -0.15
C LEU A 134 -0.32 2.98 1.06
N SER A 135 -0.61 1.76 1.49
CA SER A 135 -1.26 1.51 2.79
C SER A 135 -0.18 1.27 3.83
N PRO A 136 0.02 2.19 4.80
CA PRO A 136 0.96 1.97 5.88
C PRO A 136 0.45 0.90 6.83
N GLY A 137 1.35 0.10 7.38
CA GLY A 137 1.04 -0.87 8.42
C GLY A 137 1.45 -0.38 9.81
N CYS A 138 1.06 -1.16 10.80
CA CYS A 138 1.37 -0.88 12.20
C CYS A 138 2.20 -1.99 12.86
N PRO A 139 3.04 -1.64 13.86
CA PRO A 139 3.72 -2.64 14.66
C PRO A 139 2.71 -3.59 15.30
N ASN A 140 2.95 -4.90 15.19
CA ASN A 140 2.06 -5.95 15.72
C ASN A 140 0.61 -5.88 15.18
N ASN A 141 0.37 -5.21 14.04
CA ASN A 141 -0.96 -4.98 13.47
C ASN A 141 -1.92 -4.21 14.40
N CYS A 142 -1.40 -3.44 15.37
CA CYS A 142 -2.19 -2.58 16.23
C CYS A 142 -1.66 -1.14 16.13
N CYS A 143 -2.54 -0.17 15.83
CA CYS A 143 -2.17 1.25 15.76
C CYS A 143 -2.52 2.03 17.03
N ASP A 144 -2.54 1.36 18.19
CA ASP A 144 -3.18 1.79 19.45
C ASP A 144 -2.40 2.90 20.21
N GLY A 145 -1.78 3.86 19.51
CA GLY A 145 -0.98 4.91 20.14
C GLY A 145 -0.35 5.97 19.23
N GLN A 146 -0.98 6.31 18.09
CA GLN A 146 -0.60 7.49 17.28
C GLN A 146 -1.73 8.51 17.22
#